data_AF-A0A7V1ULE9-F1
#
_entry.id   AF-A0A7V1ULE9-F1
#
_cell.length_a   1.000
_cell.length_b   1.000
_cell.length_c   1.000
_cell.angle_alpha   90.00
_cell.angle_beta   90.00
_cell.angle_gamma   90.00
#
_symmetry.space_group_name_H-M   'P 1'
#
loop_
_entity.id
_entity.type
_entity.pdbx_description
1 polymer ?
#
loop_
_entity_poly.entity_id
_entity_poly.type
_entity_poly.pdbx_seq_one_letter_code
_entity_poly.pdbx_strand_id
1 'polypeptide(L)'
;MSTYGLTARELRALRALKTPVRIQRWLDDVPYHHGRTAWSPRKVLAAKTAHCLEGALFAAAALRVNGHPALLWDLEAERDDDHVLAIFKEHGHWGAIAKSNFSGLRYREPVYRTLRELAMSYFDDYFNLRGERTLRAFATRPVNLARFDKRHWMTSDEDLWYIAEYLVEVPHTKLISAKQRRKLNNVGARGLAAGKVGRR
;
A
#
# COMPACT_ATOMS: atom_id res chain seq x y z
N MET A 1 11.50 -22.94 -10.92
CA MET A 1 10.77 -21.82 -10.30
C MET A 1 11.43 -20.52 -10.72
N SER A 2 10.68 -19.54 -11.23
CA SER A 2 11.26 -18.23 -11.59
C SER A 2 11.85 -17.56 -10.35
N THR A 3 13.08 -17.06 -10.45
CA THR A 3 13.75 -16.31 -9.37
C THR A 3 13.45 -14.81 -9.43
N TYR A 4 12.80 -14.33 -10.49
CA TYR A 4 12.50 -12.91 -10.75
C TYR A 4 13.74 -12.00 -10.67
N GLY A 5 14.93 -12.54 -10.95
CA GLY A 5 16.21 -11.82 -10.85
C GLY A 5 16.77 -11.68 -9.43
N LEU A 6 16.06 -12.18 -8.41
CA LEU A 6 16.48 -12.14 -7.01
C LEU A 6 17.64 -13.13 -6.75
N THR A 7 18.57 -12.73 -5.89
CA THR A 7 19.59 -13.65 -5.36
C THR A 7 18.95 -14.68 -4.42
N ALA A 8 19.64 -15.78 -4.16
CA ALA A 8 19.18 -16.80 -3.21
C ALA A 8 18.93 -16.22 -1.80
N ARG A 9 19.71 -15.21 -1.37
CA ARG A 9 19.53 -14.55 -0.08
C ARG A 9 18.26 -13.71 -0.05
N GLU A 10 18.03 -12.89 -1.07
CA GLU A 10 16.84 -12.05 -1.19
C GLU A 10 15.56 -12.92 -1.26
N LEU A 11 15.60 -13.97 -2.09
CA LEU A 11 14.48 -14.89 -2.23
C LEU A 11 14.16 -15.61 -0.91
N ARG A 12 15.18 -16.04 -0.15
CA ARG A 12 14.98 -16.63 1.19
C ARG A 12 14.36 -15.63 2.17
N ALA A 13 14.80 -14.38 2.16
CA ALA A 13 14.26 -13.34 3.03
C ALA A 13 12.76 -13.10 2.76
N LEU A 14 12.38 -12.94 1.48
CA LEU A 14 10.98 -12.73 1.11
C LEU A 14 10.11 -13.97 1.39
N ARG A 15 10.62 -15.18 1.13
CA ARG A 15 9.91 -16.45 1.46
C ARG A 15 9.76 -16.67 2.97
N ALA A 16 10.62 -16.09 3.79
CA ALA A 16 10.46 -16.18 5.24
C ALA A 16 9.22 -15.41 5.72
N LEU A 17 8.74 -14.41 4.97
CA LEU A 17 7.53 -13.64 5.25
C LEU A 17 6.25 -14.36 4.78
N LYS A 18 6.10 -15.63 5.18
CA LYS A 18 5.15 -16.63 4.66
C LYS A 18 3.67 -16.25 4.53
N THR A 19 3.23 -15.18 5.20
CA THR A 19 1.82 -14.82 5.34
C THR A 19 1.66 -13.31 5.27
N PRO A 20 0.52 -12.77 4.81
CA PRO A 20 0.26 -11.34 4.74
C PRO A 20 0.56 -10.58 6.06
N VAL A 21 0.13 -11.11 7.20
CA VAL A 21 0.39 -10.49 8.52
C VAL A 21 1.88 -10.45 8.88
N ARG A 22 2.67 -11.44 8.46
CA ARG A 22 4.13 -11.43 8.69
C ARG A 22 4.84 -10.42 7.80
N ILE A 23 4.36 -10.21 6.58
CA ILE A 23 4.85 -9.14 5.70
C ILE A 23 4.55 -7.78 6.33
N GLN A 24 3.32 -7.58 6.83
CA GLN A 24 2.95 -6.35 7.54
C GLN A 24 3.87 -6.10 8.74
N ARG A 25 4.04 -7.09 9.63
CA ARG A 25 4.88 -6.92 10.83
C ARG A 25 6.31 -6.49 10.47
N TRP A 26 6.86 -7.06 9.40
CA TRP A 26 8.16 -6.62 8.89
C TRP A 26 8.16 -5.14 8.45
N LEU A 27 7.11 -4.69 7.75
CA LEU A 27 6.96 -3.28 7.35
C LEU A 27 6.69 -2.33 8.53
N ASP A 28 6.06 -2.82 9.60
CA ASP A 28 5.83 -2.04 10.81
C ASP A 28 7.16 -1.75 11.54
N ASP A 29 8.08 -2.71 11.54
CA ASP A 29 9.42 -2.59 12.14
C ASP A 29 10.40 -1.73 11.31
N VAL A 30 10.11 -1.57 10.02
CA VAL A 30 10.91 -0.77 9.09
C VAL A 30 10.58 0.72 9.26
N PRO A 31 11.54 1.64 9.45
CA PRO A 31 11.27 3.07 9.53
C PRO A 31 10.57 3.63 8.29
N TYR A 32 9.77 4.67 8.50
CA TYR A 32 9.27 5.47 7.40
C TYR A 32 10.34 6.49 7.01
N HIS A 33 10.70 6.57 5.73
CA HIS A 33 11.57 7.64 5.21
C HIS A 33 10.79 8.64 4.35
N HIS A 34 11.27 9.87 4.30
CA HIS A 34 10.68 10.97 3.53
C HIS A 34 11.46 11.26 2.24
N GLY A 35 12.16 10.24 1.71
CA GLY A 35 12.93 10.35 0.49
C GLY A 35 12.03 10.56 -0.73
N ARG A 36 12.54 11.26 -1.74
CA ARG A 36 11.92 11.34 -3.07
C ARG A 36 12.47 10.20 -3.93
N THR A 37 12.09 8.98 -3.58
CA THR A 37 12.56 7.75 -4.23
C THR A 37 11.39 6.88 -4.65
N ALA A 38 11.65 5.89 -5.51
CA ALA A 38 10.69 4.85 -5.84
C ALA A 38 11.43 3.51 -5.92
N TRP A 39 12.02 3.09 -4.80
CA TRP A 39 12.89 1.94 -4.75
C TRP A 39 12.21 0.61 -5.08
N SER A 40 13.00 -0.26 -5.68
CA SER A 40 12.64 -1.67 -5.87
C SER A 40 12.58 -2.43 -4.54
N PRO A 41 11.86 -3.56 -4.48
CA PRO A 41 11.88 -4.46 -3.33
C PRO A 41 13.29 -4.86 -2.86
N ARG A 42 14.24 -5.04 -3.80
CA ARG A 42 15.66 -5.27 -3.47
C ARG A 42 16.24 -4.14 -2.64
N LYS A 43 16.07 -2.90 -3.09
CA LYS A 43 16.59 -1.71 -2.39
C LYS A 43 15.92 -1.54 -1.03
N VAL A 44 14.61 -1.73 -0.92
CA VAL A 44 13.89 -1.72 0.37
C VAL A 44 14.42 -2.80 1.32
N LEU A 45 14.65 -4.01 0.83
CA LEU A 45 15.19 -5.11 1.63
C LEU A 45 16.61 -4.82 2.14
N ALA A 46 17.44 -4.15 1.32
CA ALA A 46 18.79 -3.77 1.68
C ALA A 46 18.83 -2.58 2.67
N ALA A 47 18.08 -1.52 2.37
CA ALA A 47 18.06 -0.28 3.15
C ALA A 47 17.24 -0.40 4.45
N LYS A 48 16.27 -1.32 4.49
CA LYS A 48 15.33 -1.51 5.61
C LYS A 48 14.63 -0.22 6.02
N THR A 49 14.18 0.56 5.04
CA THR A 49 13.34 1.75 5.18
C THR A 49 12.45 1.85 3.95
N ALA A 50 11.24 2.41 4.09
CA ALA A 50 10.30 2.58 2.98
C ALA A 50 9.20 3.60 3.31
N HIS A 51 8.70 4.32 2.31
CA HIS A 51 7.41 5.02 2.36
C HIS A 51 6.28 4.15 1.78
N CYS A 52 5.07 4.70 1.58
CA CYS A 52 3.89 3.94 1.18
C CYS A 52 4.09 3.14 -0.13
N LEU A 53 4.47 3.79 -1.23
CA LEU A 53 4.74 3.15 -2.53
C LEU A 53 5.79 2.03 -2.43
N GLU A 54 6.94 2.32 -1.84
CA GLU A 54 8.04 1.35 -1.71
C GLU A 54 7.67 0.16 -0.81
N GLY A 55 6.94 0.43 0.28
CA GLY A 55 6.41 -0.60 1.16
C GLY A 55 5.39 -1.49 0.44
N ALA A 56 4.54 -0.92 -0.41
CA ALA A 56 3.59 -1.67 -1.22
C ALA A 56 4.30 -2.52 -2.29
N LEU A 57 5.32 -1.98 -2.96
CA LEU A 57 6.14 -2.74 -3.91
C LEU A 57 6.83 -3.93 -3.22
N PHE A 58 7.44 -3.70 -2.06
CA PHE A 58 8.05 -4.75 -1.25
C PHE A 58 7.02 -5.82 -0.85
N ALA A 59 5.86 -5.40 -0.33
CA ALA A 59 4.81 -6.33 0.08
C ALA A 59 4.27 -7.14 -1.11
N ALA A 60 4.06 -6.53 -2.26
CA ALA A 60 3.65 -7.22 -3.48
C ALA A 60 4.69 -8.26 -3.93
N ALA A 61 5.98 -7.94 -3.81
CA ALA A 61 7.06 -8.89 -4.09
C ALA A 61 7.07 -10.07 -3.09
N ALA A 62 6.90 -9.79 -1.80
CA ALA A 62 6.82 -10.82 -0.77
C ALA A 62 5.58 -11.72 -0.95
N LEU A 63 4.41 -11.14 -1.24
CA LEU A 63 3.19 -11.86 -1.60
C LEU A 63 3.43 -12.77 -2.82
N ARG A 64 4.07 -12.23 -3.87
CA ARG A 64 4.39 -12.97 -5.09
C ARG A 64 5.22 -14.22 -4.85
N VAL A 65 6.32 -14.10 -4.11
CA VAL A 65 7.21 -15.25 -3.87
C VAL A 65 6.57 -16.30 -2.95
N ASN A 66 5.50 -15.94 -2.23
CA ASN A 66 4.71 -16.81 -1.36
C ASN A 66 3.40 -17.28 -2.02
N GLY A 67 3.22 -17.08 -3.34
CA GLY A 67 2.14 -17.70 -4.12
C GLY A 67 0.91 -16.84 -4.36
N HIS A 68 0.89 -15.59 -3.89
CA HIS A 68 -0.17 -14.64 -4.21
C HIS A 68 0.17 -13.86 -5.51
N PRO A 69 -0.81 -13.28 -6.22
CA PRO A 69 -0.52 -12.33 -7.28
C PRO A 69 0.12 -11.04 -6.72
N ALA A 70 1.01 -10.41 -7.48
CA ALA A 70 1.66 -9.15 -7.12
C ALA A 70 0.74 -7.97 -7.46
N LEU A 71 -0.24 -7.68 -6.61
CA LEU A 71 -1.25 -6.64 -6.86
C LEU A 71 -0.96 -5.38 -6.06
N LEU A 72 -0.90 -4.24 -6.75
CA LEU A 72 -0.99 -2.92 -6.14
C LEU A 72 -2.38 -2.33 -6.31
N TRP A 73 -2.75 -1.47 -5.38
CA TRP A 73 -4.03 -0.80 -5.38
C TRP A 73 -3.88 0.60 -4.81
N ASP A 74 -4.48 1.56 -5.49
CA ASP A 74 -4.30 2.98 -5.20
C ASP A 74 -5.55 3.55 -4.53
N LEU A 75 -5.33 4.41 -3.54
CA LEU A 75 -6.34 5.17 -2.83
C LEU A 75 -6.07 6.66 -3.06
N GLU A 76 -7.02 7.32 -3.71
CA GLU A 76 -6.90 8.73 -4.10
C GLU A 76 -7.49 9.62 -3.01
N ALA A 77 -6.70 10.59 -2.56
CA ALA A 77 -7.07 11.56 -1.56
C ALA A 77 -7.03 12.99 -2.10
N GLU A 78 -7.64 13.90 -1.35
CA GLU A 78 -7.66 15.31 -1.71
C GLU A 78 -7.14 16.16 -0.57
N ARG A 79 -6.23 17.10 -0.88
CA ARG A 79 -5.51 17.91 0.12
C ARG A 79 -4.78 17.04 1.15
N ASP A 80 -4.25 15.93 0.65
CA ASP A 80 -3.52 14.89 1.37
C ASP A 80 -2.74 14.07 0.33
N ASP A 81 -1.87 13.20 0.80
CA ASP A 81 -1.15 12.26 -0.08
C ASP A 81 -2.04 11.05 -0.42
N ASP A 82 -1.90 10.54 -1.65
CA ASP A 82 -2.47 9.25 -2.05
C ASP A 82 -1.78 8.10 -1.31
N HIS A 83 -2.42 6.94 -1.28
CA HIS A 83 -1.93 5.79 -0.51
C HIS A 83 -1.96 4.51 -1.32
N VAL A 84 -0.77 4.05 -1.70
CA VAL A 84 -0.57 2.81 -2.45
C VAL A 84 -0.46 1.63 -1.47
N LEU A 85 -1.25 0.59 -1.75
CA LEU A 85 -1.37 -0.62 -0.95
C LEU A 85 -0.99 -1.86 -1.77
N ALA A 86 -0.40 -2.86 -1.11
CA ALA A 86 -0.38 -4.21 -1.66
C ALA A 86 -1.61 -4.96 -1.17
N ILE A 87 -2.43 -5.49 -2.08
CA ILE A 87 -3.66 -6.20 -1.71
C ILE A 87 -3.60 -7.67 -2.09
N PHE A 88 -4.31 -8.48 -1.32
CA PHE A 88 -4.34 -9.93 -1.48
C PHE A 88 -5.75 -10.44 -1.26
N LYS A 89 -6.01 -11.66 -1.70
CA LYS A 89 -7.32 -12.31 -1.56
C LYS A 89 -7.15 -13.70 -0.93
N GLU A 90 -7.88 -13.96 0.13
CA GLU A 90 -7.94 -15.24 0.82
C GLU A 90 -9.41 -15.62 1.04
N HIS A 91 -9.77 -16.87 0.75
CA HIS A 91 -11.14 -17.38 0.91
C HIS A 91 -12.22 -16.48 0.28
N GLY A 92 -11.93 -15.86 -0.87
CA GLY A 92 -12.87 -14.98 -1.56
C GLY A 92 -12.93 -13.54 -1.04
N HIS A 93 -12.13 -13.16 -0.06
CA HIS A 93 -12.15 -11.85 0.60
C HIS A 93 -10.83 -11.12 0.47
N TRP A 94 -10.90 -9.81 0.28
CA TRP A 94 -9.77 -8.90 0.12
C TRP A 94 -9.20 -8.49 1.47
N GLY A 95 -7.88 -8.47 1.57
CA GLY A 95 -7.11 -7.82 2.62
C GLY A 95 -6.04 -6.90 2.03
N ALA A 96 -5.34 -6.16 2.88
CA ALA A 96 -4.33 -5.20 2.46
C ALA A 96 -3.13 -5.16 3.41
N ILE A 97 -1.96 -4.87 2.84
CA ILE A 97 -0.68 -4.64 3.52
C ILE A 97 -0.22 -3.24 3.12
N ALA A 98 0.19 -2.44 4.10
CA ALA A 98 0.54 -1.05 3.83
C ALA A 98 1.58 -0.47 4.80
N LYS A 99 2.33 0.51 4.31
CA LYS A 99 3.23 1.32 5.12
C LYS A 99 2.69 2.75 5.23
N SER A 100 2.41 3.21 6.45
CA SER A 100 1.91 4.58 6.69
C SER A 100 2.38 5.16 8.02
N ASN A 101 2.48 6.49 8.01
CA ASN A 101 2.69 7.33 9.18
C ASN A 101 1.44 7.49 10.04
N PHE A 102 0.27 7.15 9.51
CA PHE A 102 -0.97 7.10 10.28
C PHE A 102 -1.23 5.68 10.74
N SER A 103 -1.55 5.52 12.02
CA SER A 103 -1.76 4.22 12.67
C SER A 103 -2.89 3.42 12.02
N GLY A 104 -3.97 4.10 11.60
CA GLY A 104 -5.13 3.48 10.97
C GLY A 104 -4.93 3.08 9.50
N LEU A 105 -3.90 3.60 8.80
CA LEU A 105 -3.72 3.40 7.35
C LEU A 105 -2.75 2.26 7.02
N ARG A 106 -2.85 1.15 7.77
CA ARG A 106 -1.97 -0.02 7.66
C ARG A 106 -2.71 -1.27 7.20
N TYR A 107 -2.48 -2.41 7.85
CA TYR A 107 -3.05 -3.71 7.50
C TYR A 107 -4.57 -3.75 7.56
N ARG A 108 -5.14 -4.63 6.74
CA ARG A 108 -6.54 -5.03 6.78
C ARG A 108 -6.66 -6.53 6.63
N GLU A 109 -7.37 -7.14 7.57
CA GLU A 109 -7.75 -8.56 7.53
C GLU A 109 -8.51 -8.89 6.22
N PRO A 110 -8.35 -10.09 5.65
CA PRO A 110 -9.02 -10.49 4.44
C PRO A 110 -10.49 -10.83 4.69
N VAL A 111 -11.31 -9.82 5.01
CA VAL A 111 -12.75 -9.98 5.34
C VAL A 111 -13.67 -9.17 4.41
N TYR A 112 -13.10 -8.42 3.46
CA TYR A 112 -13.85 -7.51 2.60
C TYR A 112 -14.20 -8.18 1.26
N ARG A 113 -15.49 -8.29 0.92
CA ARG A 113 -15.93 -8.96 -0.32
C ARG A 113 -15.64 -8.15 -1.57
N THR A 114 -15.67 -6.82 -1.45
CA THR A 114 -15.46 -5.89 -2.55
C THR A 114 -14.33 -4.90 -2.26
N LEU A 115 -13.72 -4.36 -3.32
CA LEU A 115 -12.73 -3.29 -3.19
C LEU A 115 -13.34 -2.04 -2.56
N ARG A 116 -14.63 -1.77 -2.80
CA ARG A 116 -15.32 -0.67 -2.12
C ARG A 116 -15.40 -0.89 -0.61
N GLU A 117 -15.74 -2.11 -0.16
CA GLU A 117 -15.74 -2.44 1.28
C GLU A 117 -14.34 -2.27 1.88
N LEU A 118 -13.30 -2.75 1.19
CA LEU A 118 -11.92 -2.56 1.61
C LEU A 118 -11.55 -1.06 1.71
N ALA A 119 -11.92 -0.24 0.71
CA ALA A 119 -11.66 1.20 0.71
C ALA A 119 -12.39 1.91 1.84
N MET A 120 -13.66 1.55 2.09
CA MET A 120 -14.44 2.10 3.20
C MET A 120 -13.82 1.78 4.56
N SER A 121 -13.09 0.68 4.70
CA SER A 121 -12.37 0.36 5.94
C SER A 121 -11.23 1.35 6.27
N TYR A 122 -10.77 2.12 5.30
CA TYR A 122 -9.78 3.19 5.50
C TYR A 122 -10.42 4.55 5.72
N PHE A 123 -11.68 4.74 5.33
CA PHE A 123 -12.29 6.06 5.16
C PHE A 123 -12.24 6.95 6.41
N ASP A 124 -12.56 6.42 7.59
CA ASP A 124 -12.56 7.21 8.82
C ASP A 124 -11.17 7.48 9.39
N ASP A 125 -10.19 6.64 9.05
CA ASP A 125 -8.78 6.79 9.45
C ASP A 125 -7.99 7.63 8.44
N TYR A 126 -8.58 7.97 7.30
CA TYR A 126 -7.93 8.71 6.22
C TYR A 126 -8.22 10.20 6.35
N PHE A 127 -7.33 10.90 7.05
CA PHE A 127 -7.42 12.32 7.29
C PHE A 127 -6.05 13.00 7.31
N ASN A 128 -6.03 14.27 6.90
CA ASN A 128 -4.81 15.07 6.93
C ASN A 128 -4.54 15.65 8.34
N LEU A 129 -3.41 16.36 8.49
CA LEU A 129 -3.01 16.96 9.77
C LEU A 129 -3.97 18.03 10.30
N ARG A 130 -4.89 18.55 9.48
CA ARG A 130 -5.98 19.46 9.91
C ARG A 130 -7.22 18.70 10.41
N GLY A 131 -7.21 17.37 10.34
CA GLY A 131 -8.33 16.49 10.72
C GLY A 131 -9.43 16.41 9.66
N GLU A 132 -9.21 16.92 8.45
CA GLU A 132 -10.18 16.79 7.35
C GLU A 132 -10.17 15.34 6.85
N ARG A 133 -11.32 14.73 6.59
CA ARG A 133 -11.39 13.43 5.91
C ARG A 133 -11.11 13.60 4.42
N THR A 134 -10.10 12.90 3.91
CA THR A 134 -9.46 13.24 2.63
C THR A 134 -9.62 12.18 1.56
N LEU A 135 -9.90 10.91 1.89
CA LEU A 135 -10.13 9.85 0.91
C LEU A 135 -11.31 10.15 -0.02
N ARG A 136 -11.13 9.99 -1.34
CA ARG A 136 -12.14 10.32 -2.37
C ARG A 136 -12.45 9.17 -3.31
N ALA A 137 -11.45 8.42 -3.73
CA ALA A 137 -11.62 7.35 -4.70
C ALA A 137 -10.63 6.22 -4.46
N PHE A 138 -10.82 5.13 -5.19
CA PHE A 138 -9.91 4.00 -5.22
C PHE A 138 -9.76 3.52 -6.66
N ALA A 139 -8.60 2.95 -6.99
CA ALA A 139 -8.38 2.34 -8.30
C ALA A 139 -9.45 1.27 -8.55
N THR A 140 -10.19 1.40 -9.64
CA THR A 140 -11.37 0.56 -9.96
C THR A 140 -11.00 -0.93 -10.02
N ARG A 141 -9.76 -1.23 -10.41
CA ARG A 141 -9.18 -2.57 -10.39
C ARG A 141 -7.76 -2.52 -9.84
N PRO A 142 -7.27 -3.60 -9.20
CA PRO A 142 -5.89 -3.71 -8.79
C PRO A 142 -4.97 -3.82 -10.01
N VAL A 143 -3.77 -3.26 -9.91
CA VAL A 143 -2.73 -3.38 -10.95
C VAL A 143 -1.84 -4.58 -10.64
N ASN A 144 -1.83 -5.56 -11.53
CA ASN A 144 -0.91 -6.70 -11.42
C ASN A 144 0.47 -6.35 -11.96
N LEU A 145 1.48 -6.34 -11.08
CA LEU A 145 2.86 -5.97 -11.39
C LEU A 145 3.58 -6.95 -12.32
N ALA A 146 3.03 -8.14 -12.58
CA ALA A 146 3.58 -9.06 -13.58
C ALA A 146 3.73 -8.40 -14.98
N ARG A 147 2.92 -7.38 -15.27
CA ARG A 147 3.04 -6.59 -16.51
C ARG A 147 4.34 -5.82 -16.64
N PHE A 148 5.01 -5.53 -15.52
CA PHE A 148 6.27 -4.81 -15.46
C PHE A 148 7.48 -5.74 -15.33
N ASP A 149 7.29 -7.06 -15.47
CA ASP A 149 8.36 -8.05 -15.29
C ASP A 149 9.53 -7.85 -16.28
N LYS A 150 9.23 -7.42 -17.51
CA LYS A 150 10.27 -7.10 -18.52
C LYS A 150 11.17 -5.94 -18.10
N ARG A 151 10.73 -5.13 -17.13
CA ARG A 151 11.49 -4.01 -16.55
C ARG A 151 12.16 -4.39 -15.22
N HIS A 152 12.14 -5.67 -14.85
CA HIS A 152 12.79 -6.19 -13.65
C HIS A 152 12.45 -5.43 -12.37
N TRP A 153 11.19 -5.01 -12.20
CA TRP A 153 10.76 -4.13 -11.11
C TRP A 153 11.14 -4.64 -9.71
N MET A 154 11.25 -5.96 -9.49
CA MET A 154 11.63 -6.52 -8.19
C MET A 154 13.10 -6.25 -7.81
N THR A 155 13.96 -6.03 -8.80
CA THR A 155 15.42 -6.01 -8.65
C THR A 155 16.12 -4.84 -9.32
N SER A 156 15.35 -3.92 -9.90
CA SER A 156 15.88 -2.74 -10.59
C SER A 156 16.72 -1.89 -9.65
N ASP A 157 17.85 -1.40 -10.16
CA ASP A 157 18.66 -0.37 -9.52
C ASP A 157 18.18 1.05 -9.86
N GLU A 158 17.24 1.19 -10.79
CA GLU A 158 16.56 2.45 -11.11
C GLU A 158 15.30 2.64 -10.25
N ASP A 159 14.87 3.89 -10.09
CA ASP A 159 13.60 4.22 -9.46
C ASP A 159 12.41 3.81 -10.34
N LEU A 160 11.36 3.30 -9.69
CA LEU A 160 10.18 2.71 -10.30
C LEU A 160 9.03 3.72 -10.47
N TRP A 161 9.34 4.99 -10.71
CA TRP A 161 8.35 6.06 -10.84
C TRP A 161 7.26 5.77 -11.87
N TYR A 162 7.60 5.06 -12.95
CA TYR A 162 6.63 4.59 -13.94
C TYR A 162 5.49 3.74 -13.37
N ILE A 163 5.68 3.06 -12.23
CA ILE A 163 4.61 2.31 -11.56
C ILE A 163 3.67 3.29 -10.85
N ALA A 164 4.22 4.31 -10.18
CA ALA A 164 3.42 5.34 -9.53
C ALA A 164 2.60 6.14 -10.57
N GLU A 165 3.24 6.56 -11.66
CA GLU A 165 2.60 7.23 -12.79
C GLU A 165 1.47 6.37 -13.37
N TYR A 166 1.73 5.07 -13.58
CA TYR A 166 0.71 4.16 -14.07
C TYR A 166 -0.48 4.00 -13.11
N LEU A 167 -0.24 3.99 -11.80
CA LEU A 167 -1.31 3.90 -10.80
C LEU A 167 -2.21 5.12 -10.83
N VAL A 168 -1.66 6.32 -10.96
CA VAL A 168 -2.44 7.56 -11.08
C VAL A 168 -3.32 7.56 -12.35
N GLU A 169 -2.84 6.96 -13.43
CA GLU A 169 -3.57 6.91 -14.71
C GLU A 169 -4.70 5.89 -14.76
N VAL A 170 -4.69 4.85 -13.91
CA VAL A 170 -5.77 3.84 -13.97
C VAL A 170 -7.12 4.44 -13.58
N PRO A 171 -8.25 3.93 -14.10
CA PRO A 171 -9.55 4.45 -13.76
C PRO A 171 -9.84 4.37 -12.25
N HIS A 172 -10.24 5.49 -11.65
CA HIS A 172 -10.60 5.58 -10.24
C HIS A 172 -12.12 5.66 -10.03
N THR A 173 -12.63 4.91 -9.06
CA THR A 173 -14.05 4.91 -8.68
C THR A 173 -14.24 5.78 -7.43
N LYS A 174 -15.12 6.80 -7.55
CA LYS A 174 -15.47 7.69 -6.42
C LYS A 174 -16.18 6.94 -5.29
N LEU A 175 -15.73 7.15 -4.05
CA LEU A 175 -16.32 6.53 -2.86
C LEU A 175 -17.58 7.22 -2.37
N ILE A 176 -17.62 8.54 -2.53
CA ILE A 176 -18.66 9.42 -1.99
C ILE A 176 -19.13 10.42 -3.05
N SER A 177 -20.39 10.84 -2.93
CA SER A 177 -20.95 11.91 -3.75
C SER A 177 -20.40 13.28 -3.37
N ALA A 178 -20.50 14.25 -4.28
CA ALA A 178 -20.17 15.64 -3.99
C ALA A 178 -21.00 16.22 -2.81
N LYS A 179 -22.25 15.77 -2.65
CA LYS A 179 -23.13 16.17 -1.54
C LYS A 179 -22.65 15.64 -0.20
N GLN A 180 -22.22 14.37 -0.13
CA GLN A 180 -21.63 13.79 1.08
C GLN A 180 -20.32 14.50 1.44
N ARG A 181 -19.43 14.69 0.45
CA ARG A 181 -18.13 15.36 0.63
C ARG A 181 -18.26 16.73 1.31
N ARG A 182 -19.24 17.56 0.90
CA ARG A 182 -19.47 18.90 1.47
C ARG A 182 -19.97 18.90 2.92
N LYS A 183 -20.45 17.76 3.41
CA LYS A 183 -21.04 17.61 4.76
C LYS A 183 -20.16 16.79 5.71
N LEU A 184 -18.94 16.41 5.30
CA LEU A 184 -18.04 15.68 6.18
C LEU A 184 -17.58 16.59 7.32
N ASN A 185 -17.64 16.06 8.53
CA ASN A 185 -17.04 16.70 9.70
C ASN A 185 -15.55 16.38 9.76
N ASN A 186 -14.80 17.25 10.44
CA ASN A 186 -13.44 16.92 10.84
C ASN A 186 -13.43 15.78 11.86
N VAL A 187 -12.32 15.06 11.91
CA VAL A 187 -12.04 14.08 12.96
C VAL A 187 -11.83 14.81 14.27
N GLY A 188 -12.48 14.33 15.34
CA GLY A 188 -12.32 14.92 16.67
C GLY A 188 -10.91 14.77 17.21
N ALA A 189 -10.54 15.58 18.21
CA ALA A 189 -9.19 15.63 18.76
C ALA A 189 -8.63 14.25 19.20
N ARG A 190 -9.48 13.38 19.78
CA ARG A 190 -9.08 12.02 20.17
C ARG A 190 -8.69 11.16 18.96
N GLY A 191 -9.48 11.22 17.88
CA GLY A 191 -9.18 10.49 16.65
C GLY A 191 -7.91 11.02 15.97
N LEU A 192 -7.74 12.34 15.92
CA LEU A 192 -6.52 12.96 15.39
C LEU A 192 -5.27 12.56 16.18
N ALA A 193 -5.36 12.52 17.52
CA ALA A 193 -4.26 12.08 18.37
C ALA A 193 -3.94 10.59 18.13
N ALA A 194 -4.96 9.72 18.13
CA ALA A 194 -4.80 8.28 17.89
C ALA A 194 -4.19 7.97 16.52
N GLY A 195 -4.64 8.65 15.46
CA GLY A 195 -4.13 8.46 14.09
C GLY A 195 -2.65 8.81 13.94
N LYS A 196 -2.15 9.79 14.71
CA LYS A 196 -0.75 10.23 14.65
C LYS A 196 0.20 9.40 15.53
N VAL A 197 -0.32 8.44 16.30
CA VAL A 197 0.53 7.57 17.13
C VAL A 197 1.50 6.79 16.25
N GLY A 198 2.79 6.89 16.55
CA GLY A 198 3.85 6.22 15.80
C GLY A 198 4.33 6.97 14.56
N ARG A 199 3.78 8.15 14.25
CA ARG A 199 4.38 9.08 13.28
C ARG A 199 5.70 9.60 13.87
N ARG A 200 6.82 9.32 13.22
CA ARG A 200 8.17 9.76 13.61
C ARG A 200 8.89 10.35 12.41
#